data_AF-A0AA35RVZ3-F1
#
_entry.id   AF-A0AA35RVZ3-F1
#
_cell.length_a   1.000
_cell.length_b   1.000
_cell.length_c   1.000
_cell.angle_alpha   90.00
_cell.angle_beta   90.00
_cell.angle_gamma   90.00
#
_symmetry.space_group_name_H-M   'P 1'
#
loop_
_entity.id
_entity.type
_entity.pdbx_description
1 polymer ?
#
loop_
_entity_poly.entity_id
_entity_poly.type
_entity_poly.pdbx_seq_one_letter_code
_entity_poly.pdbx_strand_id
1 'polypeptide(L)'
;MILWATLICVVLTLMRAALNRRVFTPLAKSYKLTDESVNKLPESIWKCSVYLITWCWSAYITYDLDILADLGSHWSTWYPGRPVESSIYWLFTFEVGFYIHYTYGMLFLEARRKDFTVLILHHILTIALIVGCYSVRSFGSH
;
A
#
# COMPACT_ATOMS: atom_id res chain seq x y z
N MET A 1 12.83 2.35 -8.23
CA MET A 1 11.82 2.26 -7.16
C MET A 1 11.18 3.60 -6.81
N ILE A 2 11.91 4.58 -6.26
CA ILE A 2 11.32 5.84 -5.72
C ILE A 2 10.47 6.60 -6.75
N LEU A 3 10.99 6.82 -7.97
CA LEU A 3 10.24 7.50 -9.04
C LEU A 3 8.90 6.81 -9.36
N TRP A 4 8.90 5.48 -9.40
CA TRP A 4 7.69 4.72 -9.68
C TRP A 4 6.71 4.76 -8.50
N ALA A 5 7.21 4.70 -7.27
CA ALA A 5 6.39 4.83 -6.07
C ALA A 5 5.71 6.21 -5.99
N THR A 6 6.40 7.30 -6.37
CA THR A 6 5.78 8.64 -6.40
C THR A 6 4.72 8.75 -7.50
N LEU A 7 4.95 8.18 -8.69
CA LEU A 7 3.93 8.10 -9.74
C LEU A 7 2.70 7.32 -9.28
N ILE A 8 2.89 6.17 -8.63
CA ILE A 8 1.79 5.38 -8.04
C ILE A 8 1.02 6.20 -7.01
N CYS A 9 1.71 6.92 -6.12
CA CYS A 9 1.07 7.80 -5.14
C CYS A 9 0.17 8.85 -5.82
N VAL A 10 0.65 9.51 -6.86
CA VAL A 10 -0.15 10.50 -7.62
C VAL A 10 -1.37 9.84 -8.25
N VAL A 11 -1.17 8.70 -8.91
CA VAL A 11 -2.27 7.94 -9.55
C VAL A 11 -3.32 7.51 -8.52
N LEU A 12 -2.91 6.94 -7.39
CA LEU A 12 -3.81 6.54 -6.30
C LEU A 12 -4.59 7.73 -5.73
N THR A 13 -3.94 8.90 -5.61
CA THR A 13 -4.60 10.12 -5.13
C THR A 13 -5.66 10.61 -6.10
N LEU A 14 -5.35 10.64 -7.40
CA LEU A 14 -6.31 11.00 -8.45
C LEU A 14 -7.44 9.98 -8.55
N MET A 15 -7.11 8.69 -8.45
CA MET A 15 -8.09 7.59 -8.48
C MET A 15 -9.05 7.68 -7.28
N ARG A 16 -8.54 7.91 -6.07
CA ARG A 16 -9.36 8.14 -4.87
C ARG A 16 -10.32 9.30 -5.10
N ALA A 17 -9.83 10.43 -5.59
CA ALA A 17 -10.65 11.61 -5.85
C ALA A 17 -11.74 11.34 -6.90
N ALA A 18 -11.39 10.66 -7.99
CA ALA A 18 -12.32 10.30 -9.06
C ALA A 18 -13.40 9.31 -8.58
N LEU A 19 -13.01 8.24 -7.88
CA LEU A 19 -13.93 7.22 -7.37
C LEU A 19 -14.83 7.76 -6.26
N ASN A 20 -14.28 8.56 -5.34
CA ASN A 20 -15.09 9.25 -4.33
C ASN A 20 -16.20 10.06 -5.00
N ARG A 21 -15.85 10.91 -5.96
CA ARG A 21 -16.80 11.79 -6.63
C ARG A 21 -17.82 11.05 -7.51
N ARG A 22 -17.38 10.03 -8.26
CA ARG A 22 -18.21 9.37 -9.28
C ARG A 22 -18.99 8.16 -8.78
N VAL A 23 -18.46 7.44 -7.79
CA VAL A 23 -19.01 6.13 -7.38
C VAL A 23 -19.37 6.15 -5.91
N PHE A 24 -18.43 6.42 -5.02
CA PHE A 24 -18.63 6.15 -3.60
C PHE A 24 -19.59 7.14 -2.93
N THR A 25 -19.49 8.45 -3.20
CA THR A 25 -20.43 9.44 -2.67
C THR A 25 -21.87 9.27 -3.19
N PRO A 26 -22.13 9.09 -4.50
CA PRO A 26 -23.51 8.84 -4.95
C PRO A 26 -24.06 7.51 -4.41
N LEU A 27 -23.23 6.47 -4.31
CA LEU A 27 -23.59 5.20 -3.68
C LEU A 27 -23.94 5.42 -2.21
N ALA A 28 -23.13 6.15 -1.45
CA ALA A 28 -23.39 6.47 -0.04
C ALA A 28 -24.70 7.24 0.16
N LYS A 29 -25.01 8.20 -0.72
CA LYS A 29 -26.27 8.97 -0.69
C LYS A 29 -27.49 8.15 -1.10
N SER A 30 -27.32 7.10 -1.90
CA SER A 30 -28.42 6.22 -2.30
C SER A 30 -28.93 5.36 -1.14
N TYR A 31 -28.08 5.09 -0.14
CA TYR A 31 -28.49 4.45 1.09
C TYR A 31 -29.03 5.50 2.08
N LYS A 32 -30.11 5.17 2.81
CA LYS A 32 -30.72 6.02 3.85
C LYS A 32 -29.85 6.07 5.13
N LEU A 33 -28.60 6.47 4.99
CA LEU A 33 -27.62 6.55 6.06
C LEU A 33 -27.67 7.90 6.77
N THR A 34 -27.12 7.98 7.97
CA THR A 34 -26.91 9.24 8.68
C THR A 34 -25.87 10.11 7.94
N ASP A 35 -25.96 11.44 8.05
CA ASP A 35 -25.03 12.36 7.38
C ASP A 35 -23.55 12.09 7.75
N GLU A 36 -23.29 11.66 8.98
CA GLU A 36 -21.96 11.24 9.42
C GLU A 36 -21.47 10.00 8.65
N SER A 37 -22.35 8.99 8.50
CA SER A 37 -22.03 7.74 7.81
C SER A 37 -21.86 7.95 6.31
N VAL A 38 -22.65 8.84 5.70
CA VAL A 38 -22.54 9.20 4.27
C VAL A 38 -21.17 9.79 3.95
N ASN A 39 -20.58 10.56 4.87
CA ASN A 39 -19.26 11.15 4.68
C ASN A 39 -18.11 10.16 4.95
N LYS A 40 -18.28 9.21 5.88
CA LYS A 40 -17.25 8.22 6.24
C LYS A 40 -17.23 7.00 5.34
N LEU A 41 -18.37 6.59 4.78
CA LEU A 41 -18.49 5.38 3.96
C LEU A 41 -17.55 5.39 2.74
N PRO A 42 -17.44 6.47 1.95
CA PRO A 42 -16.51 6.52 0.81
C PRO A 42 -15.05 6.28 1.20
N GLU A 43 -14.63 6.85 2.32
CA GLU A 43 -13.27 6.68 2.85
C GLU A 43 -13.01 5.22 3.24
N SER A 44 -13.97 4.59 3.93
CA SER A 44 -13.88 3.18 4.33
C SER A 44 -13.87 2.24 3.13
N ILE A 45 -14.70 2.48 2.11
CA ILE A 45 -14.72 1.67 0.89
C ILE A 45 -13.38 1.78 0.17
N TRP A 46 -12.86 3.00 -0.02
CA TRP A 46 -11.56 3.21 -0.65
C TRP A 46 -10.45 2.42 0.07
N LYS A 47 -10.38 2.55 1.40
CA LYS A 47 -9.38 1.86 2.21
C LYS A 47 -9.53 0.34 2.07
N CYS A 48 -10.73 -0.18 2.25
CA CYS A 48 -11.03 -1.61 2.12
C CYS A 48 -10.63 -2.16 0.74
N SER A 49 -11.01 -1.48 -0.35
CA SER A 49 -10.70 -1.91 -1.71
C SER A 49 -9.20 -2.00 -1.95
N VAL A 50 -8.43 -0.97 -1.56
CA VAL A 50 -6.98 -0.98 -1.80
C VAL A 50 -6.29 -2.05 -0.95
N TYR A 51 -6.65 -2.18 0.34
CA TYR A 51 -6.08 -3.23 1.19
C TYR A 51 -6.40 -4.64 0.69
N LEU A 52 -7.63 -4.89 0.26
CA LEU A 52 -8.03 -6.19 -0.27
C LEU A 52 -7.27 -6.54 -1.56
N ILE A 53 -7.18 -5.60 -2.51
CA ILE A 53 -6.44 -5.82 -3.76
C ILE A 53 -4.96 -6.10 -3.47
N THR A 54 -4.35 -5.29 -2.60
CA THR A 54 -2.93 -5.46 -2.23
C THR A 54 -2.70 -6.80 -1.54
N TRP A 55 -3.58 -7.17 -0.61
CA TRP A 55 -3.49 -8.47 0.09
C TRP A 55 -3.62 -9.65 -0.88
N CYS A 56 -4.60 -9.62 -1.79
CA CYS A 56 -4.77 -10.66 -2.80
C CYS A 56 -3.55 -10.76 -3.72
N TRP A 57 -2.96 -9.63 -4.11
CA TRP A 57 -1.77 -9.61 -4.95
C TRP A 57 -0.54 -10.17 -4.23
N SER A 58 -0.31 -9.78 -2.98
CA SER A 58 0.76 -10.33 -2.15
C SER A 58 0.58 -11.84 -1.93
N ALA A 59 -0.65 -12.29 -1.68
CA ALA A 59 -0.96 -13.72 -1.52
C ALA A 59 -0.68 -14.49 -2.82
N TYR A 60 -1.07 -13.94 -3.97
CA TYR A 60 -0.80 -14.54 -5.28
C TYR A 60 0.70 -14.69 -5.54
N ILE A 61 1.50 -13.64 -5.36
CA ILE A 61 2.96 -13.70 -5.54
C ILE A 61 3.58 -14.74 -4.59
N THR A 62 3.11 -14.76 -3.34
CA THR A 62 3.65 -15.68 -2.35
C THR A 62 3.36 -17.15 -2.69
N TYR A 63 2.20 -17.42 -3.30
CA TYR A 63 1.84 -18.74 -3.82
C TYR A 63 2.64 -19.09 -5.08
N ASP A 64 2.72 -18.17 -6.05
CA ASP A 64 3.42 -18.38 -7.34
C ASP A 64 4.91 -18.68 -7.16
N LEU A 65 5.52 -18.11 -6.11
CA LEU A 65 6.93 -18.31 -5.78
C LEU A 65 7.19 -19.44 -4.79
N ASP A 66 6.16 -20.21 -4.42
CA ASP A 66 6.25 -21.30 -3.44
C ASP A 66 6.92 -20.87 -2.12
N ILE A 67 6.88 -19.57 -1.79
CA ILE A 67 7.61 -19.01 -0.64
C ILE A 67 7.11 -19.68 0.65
N LEU A 68 5.80 -19.81 0.82
CA LEU A 68 5.21 -20.42 2.02
C LEU A 68 5.37 -21.95 2.06
N ALA A 69 5.47 -22.59 0.90
CA ALA A 69 5.60 -24.04 0.82
C ALA A 69 7.02 -24.50 1.18
N ASP A 70 8.05 -23.72 0.82
CA ASP A 70 9.44 -24.02 1.13
C ASP A 70 10.21 -22.78 1.62
N LEU A 71 9.78 -22.30 2.79
CA LEU A 71 10.40 -21.15 3.45
C LEU A 71 11.89 -21.42 3.79
N GLY A 72 12.22 -22.68 4.06
CA GLY A 72 13.56 -23.12 4.45
C GLY A 72 14.58 -23.00 3.32
N SER A 73 14.23 -23.41 2.10
CA SER A 73 15.11 -23.27 0.94
C SER A 73 15.26 -21.81 0.50
N HIS A 74 14.19 -21.03 0.57
CA HIS A 74 14.23 -19.60 0.26
C HIS A 74 15.18 -18.83 1.18
N TRP A 75 15.25 -19.22 2.45
CA TRP A 75 16.17 -18.60 3.40
C TRP A 75 17.60 -19.13 3.29
N SER A 76 17.78 -20.42 3.03
CA SER A 76 19.12 -21.01 2.88
C SER A 76 19.84 -20.56 1.60
N THR A 77 19.09 -20.23 0.54
CA THR A 77 19.61 -19.70 -0.72
C THR A 77 19.69 -18.17 -0.77
N TRP A 78 19.40 -17.50 0.35
CA TRP A 78 19.45 -16.04 0.42
C TRP A 78 20.89 -15.53 0.55
N TYR A 79 21.24 -14.51 -0.24
CA TYR A 79 22.51 -13.80 -0.14
C TYR A 79 22.36 -12.33 -0.57
N PRO A 80 23.21 -11.41 -0.07
CA PRO A 80 23.22 -10.00 -0.48
C PRO A 80 23.50 -9.86 -1.99
N GLY A 81 22.76 -9.00 -2.68
CA GLY A 81 22.90 -8.80 -4.13
C GLY A 81 22.13 -9.81 -5.00
N ARG A 82 21.40 -10.76 -4.41
CA ARG A 82 20.50 -11.65 -5.16
C ARG A 82 19.46 -10.78 -5.90
N PRO A 83 19.31 -10.94 -7.24
CA PRO A 83 18.34 -10.16 -8.00
C PRO A 83 16.94 -10.33 -7.40
N VAL A 84 16.29 -9.18 -7.19
CA VAL A 84 14.90 -9.12 -6.73
C VAL A 84 14.04 -9.47 -7.93
N GLU A 85 13.17 -10.45 -7.76
CA GLU A 85 12.23 -10.81 -8.80
C GLU A 85 11.32 -9.64 -9.14
N SER A 86 11.02 -9.47 -10.42
CA SER A 86 10.23 -8.35 -10.94
C SER A 86 8.86 -8.22 -10.24
N SER A 87 8.21 -9.35 -9.93
CA SER A 87 6.94 -9.41 -9.21
C SER A 87 7.04 -8.76 -7.82
N ILE A 88 8.03 -9.17 -7.02
CA ILE A 88 8.33 -8.62 -5.69
C ILE A 88 8.73 -7.14 -5.78
N TYR A 89 9.53 -6.77 -6.78
CA TYR A 89 9.92 -5.37 -6.99
C TYR A 89 8.71 -4.46 -7.19
N TRP A 90 7.76 -4.87 -8.04
CA TRP A 90 6.56 -4.07 -8.31
C TRP A 90 5.62 -4.04 -7.11
N LEU A 91 5.51 -5.14 -6.37
CA LEU A 91 4.75 -5.18 -5.12
C LEU A 91 5.30 -4.17 -4.10
N PHE A 92 6.62 -4.21 -3.83
CA PHE A 92 7.26 -3.26 -2.92
C PHE A 92 7.14 -1.82 -3.40
N THR A 93 7.30 -1.57 -4.70
CA THR A 93 7.14 -0.24 -5.29
C THR A 93 5.72 0.29 -5.09
N PHE A 94 4.72 -0.58 -5.28
CA PHE A 94 3.32 -0.24 -5.04
C PHE A 94 3.02 0.03 -3.57
N GLU A 95 3.47 -0.83 -2.65
CA GLU A 95 3.26 -0.64 -1.21
C GLU A 95 3.89 0.67 -0.72
N VAL A 96 5.12 0.99 -1.14
CA VAL A 96 5.73 2.29 -0.81
C VAL A 96 4.89 3.45 -1.34
N GLY A 97 4.44 3.37 -2.61
CA GLY A 97 3.56 4.40 -3.20
C GLY A 97 2.23 4.55 -2.45
N PHE A 98 1.66 3.43 -2.00
CA PHE A 98 0.43 3.40 -1.21
C PHE A 98 0.62 4.04 0.17
N TYR A 99 1.69 3.71 0.91
CA TYR A 99 1.97 4.31 2.20
C TYR A 99 2.27 5.81 2.10
N ILE A 100 2.93 6.27 1.02
CA ILE A 100 3.11 7.71 0.74
C ILE A 100 1.74 8.37 0.49
N HIS A 101 0.89 7.78 -0.36
CA HIS A 101 -0.46 8.28 -0.63
C HIS A 101 -1.29 8.40 0.66
N TYR A 102 -1.26 7.38 1.51
CA TYR A 102 -2.04 7.36 2.74
C TYR A 102 -1.51 8.37 3.77
N THR A 103 -0.18 8.51 3.86
CA THR A 103 0.46 9.54 4.70
C THR A 103 0.07 10.94 4.23
N TYR A 104 0.07 11.19 2.92
CA TYR A 104 -0.43 12.44 2.34
C TYR A 104 -1.91 12.67 2.67
N GLY A 105 -2.75 11.64 2.54
CA GLY A 105 -4.16 11.70 2.92
C GLY A 105 -4.36 12.10 4.38
N MET A 106 -3.62 11.48 5.30
CA MET A 106 -3.67 11.83 6.72
C MET A 106 -3.18 13.24 7.02
N LEU A 107 -2.12 13.72 6.35
CA LEU A 107 -1.53 15.03 6.61
C LEU A 107 -2.39 16.19 6.09
N PHE A 108 -3.05 16.00 4.95
CA PHE A 108 -3.65 17.11 4.20
C PHE A 108 -5.13 16.94 3.87
N LEU A 109 -5.67 15.71 3.84
CA LEU A 109 -7.04 15.44 3.38
C LEU A 109 -7.98 15.00 4.52
N GLU A 110 -7.46 14.39 5.58
CA GLU A 110 -8.25 13.80 6.65
C GLU A 110 -8.16 14.63 7.93
N ALA A 111 -9.25 14.67 8.71
CA ALA A 111 -9.25 15.32 10.00
C ALA A 111 -8.32 14.56 10.98
N ARG A 112 -7.55 15.32 11.76
CA ARG A 112 -6.58 14.74 12.69
C ARG A 112 -7.28 13.95 13.78
N ARG A 113 -7.03 12.66 13.84
CA ARG A 113 -7.58 11.74 14.85
C ARG A 113 -6.62 11.57 16.03
N LYS A 114 -7.10 11.02 17.15
CA LYS A 114 -6.28 10.81 18.37
C LYS A 114 -5.11 9.84 18.15
N ASP A 115 -5.25 8.92 17.20
CA ASP A 115 -4.24 7.93 16.78
C ASP A 115 -3.27 8.45 15.71
N PHE A 116 -3.39 9.72 15.29
CA PHE A 116 -2.64 10.30 14.17
C PHE A 116 -1.12 10.10 14.28
N THR A 117 -0.52 10.44 15.42
CA THR A 117 0.93 10.36 15.60
C THR A 117 1.43 8.93 15.51
N VAL A 118 0.70 7.99 16.13
CA VAL A 118 1.03 6.57 16.10
C VAL A 118 0.97 6.04 14.66
N LEU A 119 -0.05 6.44 13.89
CA LEU A 119 -0.23 5.96 12.53
C LEU A 119 0.81 6.54 11.54
N ILE A 120 1.22 7.81 11.72
CA ILE A 120 2.31 8.40 10.93
C ILE A 120 3.64 7.71 11.24
N LEU A 121 3.95 7.46 12.51
CA LEU A 121 5.16 6.73 12.90
C LEU A 121 5.15 5.31 12.33
N HIS A 122 4.00 4.64 12.36
CA HIS A 122 3.83 3.33 11.73
C HIS A 122 4.14 3.40 10.22
N HIS A 123 3.61 4.38 9.49
CA HIS A 123 3.90 4.51 8.06
C HIS A 123 5.38 4.76 7.76
N ILE A 124 6.04 5.62 8.55
CA ILE A 124 7.48 5.86 8.41
C ILE A 124 8.26 4.57 8.63
N LEU A 125 7.93 3.82 9.69
CA LEU A 125 8.59 2.55 9.99
C LEU A 125 8.35 1.52 8.88
N THR A 126 7.12 1.37 8.40
CA THR A 126 6.79 0.40 7.34
C THR A 126 7.49 0.76 6.02
N ILE A 127 7.52 2.04 5.63
CA ILE A 127 8.27 2.49 4.46
C ILE A 127 9.76 2.19 4.64
N ALA A 128 10.33 2.50 5.81
CA ALA A 128 11.74 2.23 6.10
C ALA A 128 12.07 0.73 6.03
N LEU A 129 11.17 -0.13 6.55
CA LEU A 129 11.32 -1.57 6.48
C LEU A 129 11.28 -2.08 5.03
N ILE A 130 10.30 -1.65 4.21
CA ILE A 130 10.20 -2.10 2.81
C ILE A 130 11.41 -1.64 1.99
N VAL A 131 11.79 -0.37 2.11
CA VAL A 131 12.95 0.20 1.41
C VAL A 131 14.24 -0.46 1.90
N GLY A 132 14.36 -0.72 3.20
CA GLY A 132 15.49 -1.46 3.79
C GLY A 132 15.60 -2.88 3.24
N CYS A 133 14.50 -3.64 3.22
CA CYS A 133 14.43 -5.00 2.67
C CYS A 133 14.86 -5.03 1.20
N TYR A 134 14.39 -4.08 0.38
CA TYR A 134 14.82 -3.95 -1.00
C TYR A 134 16.31 -3.59 -1.13
N SER A 135 16.78 -2.65 -0.31
CA SER A 135 18.16 -2.16 -0.33
C SER A 135 19.14 -3.28 0.04
N VAL A 136 18.88 -4.03 1.12
CA VAL A 136 19.74 -5.15 1.55
C VAL A 136 19.82 -6.24 0.47
N ARG A 137 18.72 -6.52 -0.25
CA ARG A 137 18.73 -7.49 -1.36
C ARG A 137 19.48 -6.99 -2.59
N SER A 138 19.51 -5.69 -2.84
CA SER A 138 20.21 -5.09 -3.99
C SER A 138 21.67 -4.69 -3.69
N PHE A 139 22.05 -4.56 -2.42
CA PHE A 139 23.41 -4.25 -1.97
C PHE A 139 24.33 -5.45 -2.22
N GLY A 140 24.96 -5.47 -3.40
CA GLY A 140 25.86 -6.55 -3.85
C GLY A 140 25.77 -6.87 -5.34
N SER A 141 24.83 -6.28 -6.07
CA SER A 141 24.67 -6.50 -7.53
C SER A 141 25.48 -5.54 -8.40
N HIS A 142 26.59 -4.99 -7.88
CA HIS A 142 27.47 -4.04 -8.57
C HIS A 142 28.87 -4.61 -8.76
#